data_AF-A0AAJ2MR15-F1
#
_entry.id   AF-A0AAJ2MR15-F1
#
_cell.length_a   1.000
_cell.length_b   1.000
_cell.length_c   1.000
_cell.angle_alpha   90.00
_cell.angle_beta   90.00
_cell.angle_gamma   90.00
#
_symmetry.space_group_name_H-M   'P 1'
#
loop_
_entity.id
_entity.type
_entity.pdbx_description
1 polymer ?
#
loop_
_entity_poly.entity_id
_entity_poly.type
_entity_poly.pdbx_seq_one_letter_code
_entity_poly.pdbx_strand_id
1 'polypeptide(L)'
;MNHTMNYPTGYPALLKKLPFFILTAIVYVVGMNNVNAAAAETTGAPAPAPEKKSKNFTHDTVVELAQQLSQKPFKEAKKAPQELIDLDFATYGKINYQENAAIWGGTPTKFSVQLFAPGFLYKNLVDIDVVENSKAIPIELTEASFDVPSDAIEKLITQLGQYAGVRLHYPINDDEVKDEFIMFQGASYFRVLSKGQTYGLSNRGLAIDVAQPKGEEYPLFKRFWVERPSKYQTAIVVHALLDSQSVTGAYRFGIYPGAPSRVEVDVTLFPRKDIQHVGLAPLTSMFLFGGLDNSDKPDYRPEVHNSDGLQIDRGNGERLWRPLNNPNKLQVSAFADEDIKGFGLIQRHRKFEDYQDLSANYQLRPSAWIEPLNDWGKGQLVLIEIPSSAETNDNIVAYWEPQGGLKKDQPYKYSYRMTASNDSPSIASKARVVRSSKGQVLSKGKELLVDFSNIKPQDIDKISIDASINKGKILSTRIVAHPDINGARVFVSFEPESTNVAELRLQLKKDDKPLAATWLYRWNSDDWQ
;
A
#
# COMPACT_ATOMS: atom_id res chain seq x y z
N MET A 1 2.16 -18.48 8.75
CA MET A 1 1.23 -18.54 7.61
C MET A 1 0.73 -17.12 7.38
N ASN A 2 1.42 -16.39 6.50
CA ASN A 2 1.07 -15.01 6.18
C ASN A 2 0.33 -15.04 4.85
N HIS A 3 -0.96 -14.73 4.88
CA HIS A 3 -1.77 -14.59 3.67
C HIS A 3 -2.26 -13.15 3.57
N THR A 4 -1.39 -12.23 3.16
CA THR A 4 -1.82 -11.02 2.46
C THR A 4 -2.15 -11.41 1.02
N MET A 5 -3.28 -12.08 0.83
CA MET A 5 -3.76 -12.35 -0.52
C MET A 5 -4.13 -11.04 -1.21
N ASN A 6 -3.52 -10.81 -2.36
CA ASN A 6 -3.99 -9.77 -3.28
C ASN A 6 -5.41 -10.11 -3.72
N TYR A 7 -6.37 -9.26 -3.36
CA TYR A 7 -7.77 -9.41 -3.76
C TYR A 7 -7.87 -9.52 -5.28
N PRO A 8 -8.43 -10.61 -5.85
CA PRO A 8 -8.96 -10.55 -7.20
C PRO A 8 -10.16 -9.60 -7.19
N THR A 9 -10.09 -8.53 -7.98
CA THR A 9 -11.15 -7.53 -8.08
C THR A 9 -12.39 -8.15 -8.75
N GLY A 10 -13.36 -8.58 -7.94
CA GLY A 10 -14.62 -9.13 -8.40
C GLY A 10 -15.52 -8.08 -9.05
N TYR A 11 -15.31 -7.81 -10.34
CA TYR A 11 -16.25 -7.05 -11.17
C TYR A 11 -17.24 -8.00 -11.86
N PRO A 12 -18.56 -7.87 -11.62
CA PRO A 12 -19.55 -8.33 -12.60
C PRO A 12 -19.59 -7.33 -13.76
N ALA A 13 -19.18 -7.76 -14.95
CA ALA A 13 -19.18 -6.93 -16.14
C ALA A 13 -20.60 -6.55 -16.60
N LEU A 14 -20.75 -5.35 -17.16
CA LEU A 14 -22.01 -4.84 -17.72
C LEU A 14 -22.58 -5.74 -18.81
N LEU A 15 -23.90 -5.95 -18.81
CA LEU A 15 -24.67 -6.28 -20.02
C LEU A 15 -26.17 -6.02 -19.86
N LYS A 16 -26.63 -4.82 -20.29
CA LYS A 16 -27.90 -4.58 -21.05
C LYS A 16 -28.18 -3.09 -21.30
N LYS A 17 -28.04 -2.68 -22.56
CA LYS A 17 -28.82 -1.62 -23.24
C LYS A 17 -30.08 -2.30 -23.85
N LEU A 18 -31.21 -1.69 -24.24
CA LEU A 18 -31.66 -0.29 -24.38
C LEU A 18 -33.22 -0.24 -24.09
N PRO A 19 -34.09 0.70 -24.55
CA PRO A 19 -35.05 1.37 -23.67
C PRO A 19 -36.55 1.13 -23.99
N PHE A 20 -37.45 1.71 -23.19
CA PHE A 20 -38.78 2.12 -23.67
C PHE A 20 -39.27 3.38 -22.95
N PHE A 21 -39.76 4.35 -23.71
CA PHE A 21 -40.44 5.57 -23.23
C PHE A 21 -41.95 5.33 -23.15
N ILE A 22 -42.67 6.02 -22.26
CA ILE A 22 -43.96 6.71 -22.56
C ILE A 22 -44.45 7.55 -21.35
N LEU A 23 -45.03 8.72 -21.66
CA LEU A 23 -45.79 9.64 -20.77
C LEU A 23 -46.93 8.88 -20.03
N THR A 24 -47.49 9.23 -18.86
CA THR A 24 -48.16 10.46 -18.35
C THR A 24 -48.71 10.07 -16.94
N ALA A 25 -49.30 10.89 -16.05
CA ALA A 25 -49.71 12.29 -16.00
C ALA A 25 -49.71 12.79 -14.53
N ILE A 26 -50.18 14.02 -14.30
CA ILE A 26 -50.50 14.59 -12.97
C ILE A 26 -52.01 14.46 -12.71
N VAL A 27 -52.42 14.08 -11.50
CA VAL A 27 -53.73 14.46 -10.93
C VAL A 27 -53.56 14.89 -9.47
N TYR A 28 -53.89 16.15 -9.19
CA TYR A 28 -54.13 16.65 -7.83
C TYR A 28 -55.56 16.27 -7.40
N VAL A 29 -55.74 15.80 -6.17
CA VAL A 29 -57.05 15.87 -5.49
C VAL A 29 -56.87 16.51 -4.12
N VAL A 30 -57.53 17.64 -3.92
CA VAL A 30 -57.64 18.33 -2.64
C VAL A 30 -58.85 17.78 -1.89
N GLY A 31 -58.69 17.47 -0.61
CA GLY A 31 -59.78 17.06 0.27
C GLY A 31 -59.55 17.55 1.70
N MET A 32 -60.22 18.64 2.07
CA MET A 32 -60.32 19.10 3.45
C MET A 32 -61.58 18.51 4.10
N ASN A 33 -61.48 17.91 5.29
CA ASN A 33 -62.11 18.47 6.50
C ASN A 33 -62.15 17.53 7.72
N ASN A 34 -62.12 18.19 8.89
CA ASN A 34 -62.71 17.81 10.18
C ASN A 34 -62.12 16.66 11.01
N VAL A 35 -61.23 17.08 11.92
CA VAL A 35 -61.39 17.00 13.39
C VAL A 35 -62.32 15.88 13.91
N ASN A 36 -61.72 14.94 14.64
CA ASN A 36 -62.35 14.31 15.80
C ASN A 36 -61.30 14.10 16.90
N ALA A 37 -61.71 14.23 18.15
CA ALA A 37 -60.82 14.20 19.32
C ALA A 37 -61.11 12.99 20.22
N ALA A 38 -60.10 12.64 21.03
CA ALA A 38 -60.16 11.78 22.21
C ALA A 38 -60.37 10.25 22.01
N ALA A 39 -59.25 9.52 22.01
CA ALA A 39 -59.04 8.42 22.95
C ALA A 39 -57.55 8.39 23.33
N ALA A 40 -57.21 8.70 24.58
CA ALA A 40 -55.83 8.73 25.06
C ALA A 40 -55.45 7.40 25.69
N GLU A 41 -55.00 6.45 24.88
CA GLU A 41 -54.28 5.28 25.39
C GLU A 41 -52.83 5.69 25.70
N THR A 42 -52.46 5.65 26.98
CA THR A 42 -51.09 5.87 27.42
C THR A 42 -50.23 4.65 27.07
N THR A 43 -49.82 4.56 25.81
CA THR A 43 -48.71 3.68 25.41
C THR A 43 -47.43 4.21 26.05
N GLY A 44 -46.85 3.42 26.96
CA GLY A 44 -45.57 3.75 27.56
C GLY A 44 -44.50 3.83 26.47
N ALA A 45 -43.95 5.02 26.25
CA ALA A 45 -42.89 5.22 25.28
C ALA A 45 -41.73 4.25 25.60
N PRO A 46 -41.21 3.49 24.62
CA PRO A 46 -40.04 2.67 24.85
C PRO A 46 -38.89 3.56 25.32
N ALA A 47 -38.21 3.16 26.38
CA ALA A 47 -37.08 3.92 26.91
C ALA A 47 -36.07 4.15 25.77
N PRO A 48 -35.57 5.39 25.58
CA PRO A 48 -34.64 5.67 24.49
C PRO A 48 -33.42 4.75 24.63
N ALA A 49 -33.05 4.11 23.52
CA ALA A 49 -31.82 3.34 23.46
C ALA A 49 -30.66 4.24 23.93
N PRO A 50 -29.69 3.71 24.71
CA PRO A 50 -28.66 4.54 25.33
C PRO A 50 -27.84 5.25 24.25
N GLU A 51 -28.04 6.56 24.11
CA GLU A 51 -27.32 7.40 23.16
C GLU A 51 -25.82 7.14 23.28
N LYS A 52 -25.18 6.69 22.17
CA LYS A 52 -23.73 6.56 22.10
C LYS A 52 -23.11 7.96 22.18
N LYS A 53 -22.81 8.39 23.40
CA LYS A 53 -22.38 9.75 23.73
C LYS A 53 -21.23 10.20 22.84
N SER A 54 -21.49 11.24 22.05
CA SER A 54 -20.45 11.91 21.26
C SER A 54 -19.39 12.50 22.18
N LYS A 55 -18.13 12.36 21.80
CA LYS A 55 -16.97 12.81 22.60
C LYS A 55 -16.32 13.99 21.91
N ASN A 56 -15.78 14.94 22.68
CA ASN A 56 -14.90 15.96 22.09
C ASN A 56 -13.71 15.27 21.43
N PHE A 57 -13.35 15.72 20.23
CA PHE A 57 -12.24 15.18 19.47
C PHE A 57 -11.37 16.31 18.92
N THR A 58 -10.07 16.11 19.04
CA THR A 58 -9.00 16.92 18.43
C THR A 58 -7.90 15.97 17.95
N HIS A 59 -6.93 16.46 17.17
CA HIS A 59 -5.77 15.64 16.80
C HIS A 59 -5.02 15.09 18.03
N ASP A 60 -4.82 15.92 19.05
CA ASP A 60 -4.10 15.56 20.28
C ASP A 60 -4.78 14.41 21.03
N THR A 61 -6.10 14.24 20.91
CA THR A 61 -6.86 13.13 21.51
C THR A 61 -6.29 11.76 21.15
N VAL A 62 -5.77 11.58 19.93
CA VAL A 62 -5.17 10.29 19.50
C VAL A 62 -3.77 10.11 20.08
N VAL A 63 -2.99 11.20 20.18
CA VAL A 63 -1.65 11.22 20.79
C VAL A 63 -1.73 10.89 22.29
N GLU A 64 -2.66 11.53 23.00
CA GLU A 64 -2.96 11.27 24.41
C GLU A 64 -3.39 9.81 24.64
N LEU A 65 -4.29 9.28 23.80
CA LEU A 65 -4.74 7.89 23.89
C LEU A 65 -3.59 6.90 23.68
N ALA A 66 -2.71 7.13 22.70
CA ALA A 66 -1.52 6.30 22.48
C ALA A 66 -0.59 6.35 23.70
N GLN A 67 -0.26 7.55 24.20
CA GLN A 67 0.58 7.71 25.39
C GLN A 67 0.01 6.98 26.62
N GLN A 68 -1.28 7.17 26.93
CA GLN A 68 -1.95 6.49 28.04
C GLN A 68 -2.04 4.97 27.88
N LEU A 69 -2.04 4.48 26.63
CA LEU A 69 -2.12 3.06 26.31
C LEU A 69 -0.74 2.38 26.44
N SER A 70 0.35 3.08 26.11
CA SER A 70 1.74 2.59 26.27
C SER A 70 2.08 2.23 27.73
N GLN A 71 1.54 2.99 28.68
CA GLN A 71 1.75 2.85 30.13
C GLN A 71 1.06 1.64 30.78
N LYS A 72 0.27 0.88 30.01
CA LYS A 72 -0.48 -0.30 30.46
C LYS A 72 0.11 -1.57 29.85
N PRO A 73 -0.19 -2.78 30.35
CA PRO A 73 0.11 -4.01 29.62
C PRO A 73 -0.62 -4.03 28.26
N PHE A 74 0.01 -4.61 27.23
CA PHE A 74 -0.67 -4.86 25.96
C PHE A 74 -1.86 -5.82 26.17
N LYS A 75 -2.94 -5.57 25.43
CA LYS A 75 -4.13 -6.43 25.40
C LYS A 75 -4.52 -6.67 23.93
N GLU A 76 -4.62 -7.94 23.55
CA GLU A 76 -5.08 -8.34 22.22
C GLU A 76 -6.43 -7.67 21.88
N ALA A 77 -6.63 -7.39 20.60
CA ALA A 77 -7.93 -6.98 20.09
C ALA A 77 -8.99 -8.05 20.35
N LYS A 78 -10.24 -7.61 20.53
CA LYS A 78 -11.37 -8.52 20.46
C LYS A 78 -11.38 -9.20 19.08
N LYS A 79 -11.81 -10.45 19.05
CA LYS A 79 -11.97 -11.23 17.81
C LYS A 79 -13.46 -11.33 17.47
N ALA A 80 -13.76 -11.46 16.18
CA ALA A 80 -15.10 -11.75 15.68
C ALA A 80 -15.63 -13.09 16.22
N PRO A 81 -16.95 -13.33 16.19
CA PRO A 81 -17.54 -14.65 16.38
C PRO A 81 -16.90 -15.69 15.46
N GLN A 82 -16.79 -16.93 15.92
CA GLN A 82 -16.08 -17.99 15.20
C GLN A 82 -16.76 -18.31 13.86
N GLU A 83 -18.09 -18.18 13.82
CA GLU A 83 -18.96 -18.33 12.66
C GLU A 83 -18.61 -17.36 11.52
N LEU A 84 -18.08 -16.17 11.82
CA LEU A 84 -17.57 -15.23 10.81
C LEU A 84 -16.12 -15.54 10.44
N ILE A 85 -15.30 -16.05 11.38
CA ILE A 85 -13.90 -16.41 11.16
C ILE A 85 -13.76 -17.64 10.24
N ASP A 86 -14.64 -18.62 10.39
CA ASP A 86 -14.62 -19.89 9.64
C ASP A 86 -15.25 -19.79 8.24
N LEU A 87 -15.69 -18.60 7.82
CA LEU A 87 -16.16 -18.36 6.45
C LEU A 87 -15.02 -18.61 5.44
N ASP A 88 -15.34 -19.33 4.36
CA ASP A 88 -14.42 -19.45 3.23
C ASP A 88 -14.31 -18.14 2.42
N PHE A 89 -13.29 -18.06 1.57
CA PHE A 89 -13.04 -16.88 0.73
C PHE A 89 -14.24 -16.53 -0.17
N ALA A 90 -14.92 -17.54 -0.73
CA ALA A 90 -16.02 -17.35 -1.67
C ALA A 90 -17.31 -16.84 -1.00
N THR A 91 -17.50 -17.15 0.28
CA THR A 91 -18.63 -16.69 1.10
C THR A 91 -18.32 -15.33 1.72
N TYR A 92 -17.11 -15.13 2.25
CA TYR A 92 -16.67 -13.83 2.78
C TYR A 92 -16.70 -12.74 1.69
N GLY A 93 -16.27 -13.06 0.45
CA GLY A 93 -16.31 -12.14 -0.69
C GLY A 93 -17.72 -11.71 -1.15
N LYS A 94 -18.80 -12.32 -0.61
CA LYS A 94 -20.18 -11.90 -0.86
C LYS A 94 -20.68 -10.85 0.13
N ILE A 95 -19.96 -10.61 1.23
CA ILE A 95 -20.34 -9.62 2.25
C ILE A 95 -19.86 -8.24 1.78
N ASN A 96 -20.78 -7.41 1.31
CA ASN A 96 -20.48 -6.12 0.69
C ASN A 96 -21.24 -4.99 1.39
N TYR A 97 -20.55 -3.90 1.71
CA TYR A 97 -21.21 -2.73 2.30
C TYR A 97 -22.10 -2.05 1.26
N GLN A 98 -23.38 -1.79 1.58
CA GLN A 98 -24.32 -1.27 0.58
C GLN A 98 -24.03 0.21 0.23
N GLU A 99 -24.09 0.56 -1.06
CA GLU A 99 -23.77 1.92 -1.53
C GLU A 99 -24.75 3.00 -1.02
N ASN A 100 -26.04 2.65 -0.90
CA ASN A 100 -27.09 3.49 -0.31
C ASN A 100 -26.88 3.73 1.21
N ALA A 101 -26.21 2.81 1.91
CA ALA A 101 -25.81 2.94 3.31
C ALA A 101 -24.47 3.67 3.48
N ALA A 102 -23.78 4.05 2.40
CA ALA A 102 -22.47 4.68 2.45
C ALA A 102 -22.54 6.00 3.24
N ILE A 103 -21.69 6.11 4.26
CA ILE A 103 -21.63 7.27 5.13
C ILE A 103 -21.24 8.48 4.30
N TRP A 104 -22.01 9.56 4.45
CA TRP A 104 -21.96 10.78 3.64
C TRP A 104 -22.27 10.61 2.14
N GLY A 105 -22.66 9.42 1.67
CA GLY A 105 -22.98 9.11 0.27
C GLY A 105 -23.96 10.10 -0.34
N GLY A 106 -25.13 10.25 0.27
CA GLY A 106 -26.18 11.21 -0.12
C GLY A 106 -26.00 12.64 0.39
N THR A 107 -24.77 13.08 0.67
CA THR A 107 -24.50 14.42 1.23
C THR A 107 -23.60 15.25 0.31
N PRO A 108 -23.55 16.59 0.44
CA PRO A 108 -22.83 17.45 -0.54
C PRO A 108 -21.31 17.28 -0.63
N THR A 109 -20.69 16.38 0.14
CA THR A 109 -19.26 16.11 0.03
C THR A 109 -18.95 15.08 -1.07
N LYS A 110 -17.83 15.28 -1.76
CA LYS A 110 -17.35 14.34 -2.78
C LYS A 110 -16.94 12.99 -2.21
N PHE A 111 -16.62 12.92 -0.92
CA PHE A 111 -16.22 11.69 -0.26
C PHE A 111 -17.44 10.84 0.16
N SER A 112 -17.23 9.54 0.30
CA SER A 112 -18.10 8.67 1.11
C SER A 112 -17.26 7.58 1.78
N VAL A 113 -17.77 7.02 2.87
CA VAL A 113 -17.09 6.00 3.67
C VAL A 113 -17.93 4.72 3.68
N GLN A 114 -17.25 3.59 3.50
CA GLN A 114 -17.83 2.26 3.70
C GLN A 114 -16.90 1.43 4.61
N LEU A 115 -17.43 0.35 5.16
CA LEU A 115 -16.81 -0.40 6.25
C LEU A 115 -16.64 -1.87 5.85
N PHE A 116 -15.58 -2.51 6.31
CA PHE A 116 -15.41 -3.95 6.10
C PHE A 116 -16.05 -4.72 7.25
N ALA A 117 -16.87 -5.72 6.93
CA ALA A 117 -17.36 -6.69 7.90
C ALA A 117 -16.20 -7.59 8.38
N PRO A 118 -16.15 -7.93 9.68
CA PRO A 118 -15.16 -8.85 10.21
C PRO A 118 -15.50 -10.30 9.86
N GLY A 119 -14.46 -11.11 9.68
CA GLY A 119 -14.58 -12.52 9.26
C GLY A 119 -13.37 -12.99 8.45
N PHE A 120 -13.32 -14.30 8.17
CA PHE A 120 -12.22 -14.96 7.47
C PHE A 120 -10.86 -14.56 8.08
N LEU A 121 -9.94 -14.01 7.27
CA LEU A 121 -8.63 -13.51 7.72
C LEU A 121 -8.74 -12.28 8.65
N TYR A 122 -9.79 -11.48 8.51
CA TYR A 122 -10.00 -10.20 9.21
C TYR A 122 -10.78 -10.38 10.52
N LYS A 123 -10.21 -11.22 11.39
CA LYS A 123 -10.79 -11.59 12.69
C LYS A 123 -10.68 -10.52 13.77
N ASN A 124 -9.71 -9.60 13.69
CA ASN A 124 -9.48 -8.58 14.72
C ASN A 124 -10.45 -7.42 14.54
N LEU A 125 -11.18 -7.08 15.61
CA LEU A 125 -12.17 -6.01 15.58
C LEU A 125 -11.54 -4.63 15.79
N VAL A 126 -11.99 -3.67 14.99
CA VAL A 126 -11.61 -2.25 15.07
C VAL A 126 -12.84 -1.39 15.36
N ASP A 127 -12.63 -0.31 16.11
CA ASP A 127 -13.62 0.72 16.33
C ASP A 127 -13.49 1.81 15.26
N ILE A 128 -14.61 2.38 14.78
CA ILE A 128 -14.59 3.47 13.80
C ILE A 128 -15.60 4.54 14.23
N ASP A 129 -15.11 5.76 14.43
CA ASP A 129 -15.93 6.95 14.64
C ASP A 129 -15.85 7.86 13.40
N VAL A 130 -16.92 8.59 13.11
CA VAL A 130 -16.84 9.81 12.29
C VAL A 130 -16.59 11.01 13.20
N VAL A 131 -15.91 12.04 12.68
CA VAL A 131 -15.71 13.31 13.38
C VAL A 131 -16.45 14.42 12.64
N GLU A 132 -17.47 14.97 13.29
CA GLU A 132 -18.25 16.11 12.79
C GLU A 132 -18.28 17.19 13.88
N ASN A 133 -18.05 18.46 13.53
CA ASN A 133 -18.09 19.60 14.47
C ASN A 133 -17.25 19.40 15.76
N SER A 134 -16.03 18.86 15.62
CA SER A 134 -15.14 18.48 16.74
C SER A 134 -15.72 17.44 17.71
N LYS A 135 -16.67 16.62 17.24
CA LYS A 135 -17.25 15.50 17.99
C LYS A 135 -16.97 14.19 17.28
N ALA A 136 -16.33 13.25 17.98
CA ALA A 136 -16.29 11.84 17.58
C ALA A 136 -17.65 11.20 17.89
N ILE A 137 -18.27 10.65 16.85
CA ILE A 137 -19.56 9.97 16.86
C ILE A 137 -19.31 8.53 16.37
N PRO A 138 -19.53 7.50 17.21
CA PRO A 138 -19.40 6.12 16.79
C PRO A 138 -20.36 5.81 15.65
N ILE A 139 -19.89 5.09 14.64
CA ILE A 139 -20.77 4.62 13.57
C ILE A 139 -21.73 3.56 14.13
N GLU A 140 -22.93 3.49 13.57
CA GLU A 140 -23.93 2.47 13.90
C GLU A 140 -24.14 1.56 12.69
N LEU A 141 -24.28 0.26 12.95
CA LEU A 141 -24.74 -0.70 11.94
C LEU A 141 -26.24 -0.88 12.08
N THR A 142 -26.88 -0.93 10.91
CA THR A 142 -28.25 -1.40 10.71
C THR A 142 -28.19 -2.70 9.90
N GLU A 143 -29.27 -3.47 9.90
CA GLU A 143 -29.40 -4.68 9.05
C GLU A 143 -29.11 -4.33 7.58
N ALA A 144 -29.69 -3.23 7.08
CA ALA A 144 -29.45 -2.68 5.74
C ALA A 144 -28.04 -2.09 5.46
N SER A 145 -27.04 -2.27 6.35
CA SER A 145 -25.67 -1.76 6.12
C SER A 145 -24.84 -2.64 5.19
N PHE A 146 -25.12 -3.95 5.13
CA PHE A 146 -24.42 -4.91 4.28
C PHE A 146 -25.40 -5.68 3.40
N ASP A 147 -24.98 -6.02 2.19
CA ASP A 147 -25.50 -7.16 1.44
C ASP A 147 -24.71 -8.40 1.90
N VAL A 148 -25.41 -9.50 2.18
CA VAL A 148 -24.84 -10.69 2.84
C VAL A 148 -25.46 -11.98 2.30
N PRO A 149 -24.73 -13.10 2.30
CA PRO A 149 -25.25 -14.36 1.75
C PRO A 149 -26.28 -15.08 2.65
N SER A 150 -26.60 -14.58 3.86
CA SER A 150 -27.70 -15.08 4.70
C SER A 150 -28.05 -14.17 5.89
N ASP A 151 -29.31 -14.20 6.34
CA ASP A 151 -29.83 -13.53 7.55
C ASP A 151 -29.02 -13.84 8.83
N ALA A 152 -28.42 -15.03 8.90
CA ALA A 152 -27.60 -15.44 10.04
C ALA A 152 -26.32 -14.58 10.14
N ILE A 153 -25.70 -14.30 8.99
CA ILE A 153 -24.53 -13.43 8.89
C ILE A 153 -24.92 -11.96 9.14
N GLU A 154 -26.07 -11.52 8.63
CA GLU A 154 -26.63 -10.18 8.90
C GLU A 154 -26.76 -9.92 10.41
N LYS A 155 -27.39 -10.86 11.13
CA LYS A 155 -27.60 -10.78 12.57
C LYS A 155 -26.29 -10.80 13.34
N LEU A 156 -25.34 -11.67 12.96
CA LEU A 156 -24.01 -11.72 13.58
C LEU A 156 -23.25 -10.38 13.44
N ILE A 157 -23.23 -9.81 12.22
CA ILE A 157 -22.55 -8.53 11.96
C ILE A 157 -23.23 -7.38 12.71
N THR A 158 -24.56 -7.31 12.67
CA THR A 158 -25.34 -6.23 13.30
C THR A 158 -25.25 -6.27 14.83
N GLN A 159 -25.34 -7.45 15.45
CA GLN A 159 -25.17 -7.62 16.90
C GLN A 159 -23.75 -7.33 17.38
N LEU A 160 -22.74 -7.59 16.55
CA LEU A 160 -21.34 -7.38 16.88
C LEU A 160 -20.98 -5.88 16.96
N GLY A 161 -21.52 -5.06 16.07
CA GLY A 161 -21.37 -3.59 16.11
C GLY A 161 -19.92 -3.10 16.00
N GLN A 162 -19.02 -3.90 15.42
CA GLN A 162 -17.60 -3.58 15.20
C GLN A 162 -17.15 -4.07 13.82
N TYR A 163 -15.99 -3.59 13.36
CA TYR A 163 -15.57 -3.66 11.95
C TYR A 163 -14.23 -4.39 11.78
N ALA A 164 -13.87 -4.74 10.55
CA ALA A 164 -12.52 -5.18 10.16
C ALA A 164 -11.62 -4.05 9.62
N GLY A 165 -12.21 -2.93 9.22
CA GLY A 165 -11.51 -1.84 8.55
C GLY A 165 -12.44 -0.81 7.91
N VAL A 166 -11.84 0.17 7.25
CA VAL A 166 -12.53 1.30 6.60
C VAL A 166 -12.00 1.52 5.19
N ARG A 167 -12.89 1.90 4.26
CA ARG A 167 -12.54 2.31 2.90
C ARG A 167 -13.19 3.64 2.52
N LEU A 168 -12.45 4.48 1.82
CA LEU A 168 -12.90 5.80 1.38
C LEU A 168 -13.08 5.81 -0.13
N HIS A 169 -14.15 6.47 -0.56
CA HIS A 169 -14.52 6.61 -1.96
C HIS A 169 -14.53 8.09 -2.37
N TYR A 170 -14.17 8.37 -3.62
CA TYR A 170 -14.10 9.70 -4.20
C TYR A 170 -14.23 9.62 -5.74
N PRO A 171 -14.84 10.61 -6.42
CA PRO A 171 -14.87 10.67 -7.88
C PRO A 171 -13.47 10.95 -8.45
N ILE A 172 -12.70 9.88 -8.67
CA ILE A 172 -11.29 9.93 -9.10
C ILE A 172 -11.16 9.55 -10.59
N ASN A 173 -11.93 8.57 -11.05
CA ASN A 173 -11.97 8.15 -12.45
C ASN A 173 -13.04 8.93 -13.24
N ASP A 174 -14.24 9.05 -12.68
CA ASP A 174 -15.38 9.74 -13.26
C ASP A 174 -16.00 10.70 -12.21
N ASP A 175 -16.67 11.77 -12.63
CA ASP A 175 -17.34 12.71 -11.71
C ASP A 175 -18.68 12.17 -11.18
N GLU A 176 -19.30 11.19 -11.85
CA GLU A 176 -20.57 10.55 -11.46
C GLU A 176 -20.38 9.34 -10.52
N VAL A 177 -19.19 8.71 -10.51
CA VAL A 177 -18.92 7.47 -9.78
C VAL A 177 -17.93 7.73 -8.63
N LYS A 178 -18.30 7.42 -7.38
CA LYS A 178 -17.38 7.47 -6.24
C LYS A 178 -16.57 6.16 -6.17
N ASP A 179 -15.43 6.10 -6.86
CA ASP A 179 -14.52 4.94 -6.81
C ASP A 179 -13.87 4.77 -5.43
N GLU A 180 -13.57 3.53 -5.03
CA GLU A 180 -12.67 3.27 -3.90
C GLU A 180 -11.24 3.70 -4.27
N PHE A 181 -10.60 4.51 -3.41
CA PHE A 181 -9.24 5.00 -3.68
C PHE A 181 -8.26 4.84 -2.51
N ILE A 182 -8.75 4.50 -1.31
CA ILE A 182 -7.92 4.11 -0.17
C ILE A 182 -8.70 3.18 0.77
N MET A 183 -8.03 2.13 1.24
CA MET A 183 -8.55 1.20 2.25
C MET A 183 -7.55 1.00 3.39
N PHE A 184 -8.07 0.78 4.61
CA PHE A 184 -7.34 0.40 5.81
C PHE A 184 -7.96 -0.89 6.36
N GLN A 185 -7.26 -2.01 6.25
CA GLN A 185 -7.79 -3.32 6.66
C GLN A 185 -6.63 -4.30 6.94
N GLY A 186 -6.75 -5.05 8.04
CA GLY A 186 -5.74 -6.05 8.45
C GLY A 186 -4.50 -5.43 9.11
N ALA A 187 -4.24 -5.77 10.38
CA ALA A 187 -3.15 -5.22 11.17
C ALA A 187 -3.04 -3.68 11.03
N SER A 188 -1.92 -3.14 10.53
CA SER A 188 -1.77 -1.70 10.24
C SER A 188 -1.64 -1.42 8.74
N TYR A 189 -2.14 -2.31 7.89
CA TYR A 189 -2.02 -2.18 6.43
C TYR A 189 -3.00 -1.15 5.86
N PHE A 190 -2.55 -0.46 4.81
CA PHE A 190 -3.39 0.38 3.98
C PHE A 190 -2.92 0.39 2.51
N ARG A 191 -3.87 0.45 1.58
CA ARG A 191 -3.62 0.49 0.12
C ARG A 191 -4.21 1.77 -0.46
N VAL A 192 -3.51 2.40 -1.40
CA VAL A 192 -3.87 3.70 -1.99
C VAL A 192 -3.83 3.60 -3.51
N LEU A 193 -4.82 4.16 -4.20
CA LEU A 193 -4.94 4.21 -5.65
C LEU A 193 -5.00 5.65 -6.15
N SER A 194 -4.47 5.84 -7.35
CA SER A 194 -4.69 7.02 -8.21
C SER A 194 -5.68 6.71 -9.31
N LYS A 195 -6.08 7.76 -10.04
CA LYS A 195 -6.89 7.64 -11.26
C LYS A 195 -6.33 6.54 -12.19
N GLY A 196 -7.19 5.59 -12.56
CA GLY A 196 -6.89 4.49 -13.48
C GLY A 196 -6.02 3.35 -12.92
N GLN A 197 -5.75 3.31 -11.61
CA GLN A 197 -4.96 2.25 -10.99
C GLN A 197 -5.84 1.13 -10.40
N THR A 198 -5.25 -0.06 -10.27
CA THR A 198 -5.82 -1.22 -9.56
C THR A 198 -4.92 -1.62 -8.39
N TYR A 199 -5.40 -2.44 -7.44
CA TYR A 199 -4.57 -2.81 -6.28
C TYR A 199 -3.38 -3.70 -6.62
N GLY A 200 -2.24 -3.36 -6.01
CA GLY A 200 -1.03 -4.19 -5.98
C GLY A 200 -0.41 -4.14 -4.60
N LEU A 201 0.70 -3.41 -4.47
CA LEU A 201 1.41 -3.25 -3.20
C LEU A 201 0.53 -2.66 -2.07
N SER A 202 0.97 -2.88 -0.85
CA SER A 202 0.42 -2.32 0.37
C SER A 202 1.45 -1.47 1.11
N ASN A 203 0.96 -0.54 1.91
CA ASN A 203 1.73 0.17 2.93
C ASN A 203 1.35 -0.40 4.30
N ARG A 204 2.15 -0.14 5.34
CA ARG A 204 1.74 -0.37 6.73
C ARG A 204 2.05 0.84 7.61
N GLY A 205 1.42 0.93 8.77
CA GLY A 205 1.74 1.96 9.77
C GLY A 205 3.14 1.79 10.36
N LEU A 206 3.51 0.55 10.68
CA LEU A 206 4.80 0.20 11.28
C LEU A 206 5.13 -1.27 11.01
N ALA A 207 6.41 -1.60 10.95
CA ALA A 207 6.92 -2.98 10.89
C ALA A 207 7.88 -3.24 12.07
N ILE A 208 7.86 -4.43 12.67
CA ILE A 208 8.67 -4.77 13.84
C ILE A 208 9.20 -6.20 13.70
N ASP A 209 10.51 -6.38 13.91
CA ASP A 209 11.18 -7.70 13.87
C ASP A 209 10.90 -8.51 12.57
N VAL A 210 10.70 -7.83 11.43
CA VAL A 210 10.47 -8.49 10.13
C VAL A 210 11.65 -9.39 9.77
N ALA A 211 11.34 -10.63 9.38
CA ALA A 211 12.32 -11.67 9.06
C ALA A 211 13.34 -11.99 10.17
N GLN A 212 13.11 -11.53 11.42
CA GLN A 212 13.97 -11.85 12.55
C GLN A 212 13.70 -13.26 13.11
N PRO A 213 14.70 -13.93 13.71
CA PRO A 213 14.54 -15.29 14.25
C PRO A 213 13.46 -15.46 15.33
N LYS A 214 13.03 -14.38 15.99
CA LYS A 214 11.96 -14.38 17.00
C LYS A 214 10.55 -14.35 16.39
N GLY A 215 10.43 -14.12 15.09
CA GLY A 215 9.17 -13.83 14.40
C GLY A 215 8.82 -12.35 14.38
N GLU A 216 8.07 -11.96 13.36
CA GLU A 216 7.59 -10.59 13.15
C GLU A 216 6.43 -10.26 14.09
N GLU A 217 6.43 -9.04 14.63
CA GLU A 217 5.28 -8.48 15.36
C GLU A 217 4.43 -7.62 14.40
N TYR A 218 3.11 -7.78 14.45
CA TYR A 218 2.16 -7.09 13.58
C TYR A 218 1.32 -6.06 14.36
N PRO A 219 1.74 -4.78 14.43
CA PRO A 219 0.93 -3.72 15.00
C PRO A 219 -0.42 -3.56 14.30
N LEU A 220 -1.48 -3.32 15.09
CA LEU A 220 -2.86 -3.20 14.62
C LEU A 220 -3.34 -1.74 14.74
N PHE A 221 -3.92 -1.19 13.68
CA PHE A 221 -4.79 -0.01 13.80
C PHE A 221 -6.12 -0.46 14.41
N LYS A 222 -6.29 -0.25 15.71
CA LYS A 222 -7.45 -0.74 16.47
C LYS A 222 -8.64 0.22 16.51
N ARG A 223 -8.40 1.50 16.20
CA ARG A 223 -9.45 2.52 16.19
C ARG A 223 -9.14 3.59 15.14
N PHE A 224 -10.17 4.03 14.44
CA PHE A 224 -10.12 5.10 13.44
C PHE A 224 -11.08 6.24 13.78
N TRP A 225 -10.70 7.45 13.36
CA TRP A 225 -11.54 8.64 13.38
C TRP A 225 -11.48 9.29 11.99
N VAL A 226 -12.60 9.32 11.27
CA VAL A 226 -12.66 9.92 9.93
C VAL A 226 -13.31 11.30 10.03
N GLU A 227 -12.55 12.37 9.77
CA GLU A 227 -13.09 13.73 9.77
C GLU A 227 -13.92 13.97 8.52
N ARG A 228 -15.13 14.53 8.70
CA ARG A 228 -16.00 14.90 7.58
C ARG A 228 -15.46 16.11 6.84
N PRO A 229 -15.08 15.99 5.55
CA PRO A 229 -14.72 17.15 4.75
C PRO A 229 -15.97 17.92 4.30
N SER A 230 -15.87 19.24 4.29
CA SER A 230 -16.89 20.12 3.69
C SER A 230 -17.03 19.87 2.18
N LYS A 231 -18.12 20.37 1.59
CA LYS A 231 -18.43 20.21 0.15
C LYS A 231 -17.40 20.80 -0.82
N TYR A 232 -16.48 21.64 -0.33
CA TYR A 232 -15.44 22.29 -1.13
C TYR A 232 -14.06 21.65 -0.94
N GLN A 233 -13.88 20.78 0.06
CA GLN A 233 -12.60 20.13 0.30
C GLN A 233 -12.40 18.95 -0.64
N THR A 234 -11.23 18.90 -1.27
CA THR A 234 -10.76 17.80 -2.13
C THR A 234 -9.74 16.91 -1.40
N ALA A 235 -9.72 16.97 -0.07
CA ALA A 235 -8.87 16.18 0.80
C ALA A 235 -9.67 15.78 2.05
N ILE A 236 -9.29 14.65 2.66
CA ILE A 236 -9.94 14.06 3.83
C ILE A 236 -8.89 13.69 4.88
N VAL A 237 -9.24 13.77 6.16
CA VAL A 237 -8.36 13.40 7.27
C VAL A 237 -8.88 12.13 7.95
N VAL A 238 -7.99 11.16 8.13
CA VAL A 238 -8.22 9.98 8.98
C VAL A 238 -7.18 9.99 10.08
N HIS A 239 -7.58 9.79 11.33
CA HIS A 239 -6.65 9.45 12.41
C HIS A 239 -6.77 7.97 12.77
N ALA A 240 -5.67 7.35 13.18
CA ALA A 240 -5.67 5.96 13.64
C ALA A 240 -4.84 5.78 14.92
N LEU A 241 -5.37 4.95 15.83
CA LEU A 241 -4.65 4.47 17.00
C LEU A 241 -4.06 3.08 16.71
N LEU A 242 -2.74 3.01 16.72
CA LEU A 242 -1.95 1.79 16.59
C LEU A 242 -1.63 1.21 17.97
N ASP A 243 -1.72 -0.10 18.12
CA ASP A 243 -1.37 -0.83 19.34
C ASP A 243 -0.75 -2.19 19.01
N SER A 244 0.26 -2.56 19.80
CA SER A 244 1.01 -3.81 19.66
C SER A 244 1.65 -4.20 20.99
N GLN A 245 2.30 -5.37 21.04
CA GLN A 245 3.00 -5.84 22.24
C GLN A 245 4.19 -4.93 22.60
N SER A 246 4.83 -4.34 21.60
CA SER A 246 6.02 -3.49 21.71
C SER A 246 5.74 -1.99 21.79
N VAL A 247 4.68 -1.48 21.17
CA VAL A 247 4.50 -0.03 20.95
C VAL A 247 3.02 0.33 20.80
N THR A 248 2.71 1.59 21.07
CA THR A 248 1.46 2.24 20.63
C THR A 248 1.80 3.43 19.75
N GLY A 249 0.92 3.78 18.82
CA GLY A 249 1.17 4.92 17.92
C GLY A 249 -0.09 5.73 17.65
N ALA A 250 0.09 7.04 17.50
CA ALA A 250 -0.92 7.95 16.99
C ALA A 250 -0.54 8.35 15.57
N TYR A 251 -1.48 8.17 14.64
CA TYR A 251 -1.31 8.46 13.22
C TYR A 251 -2.37 9.46 12.77
N ARG A 252 -1.97 10.43 11.96
CA ARG A 252 -2.86 11.30 11.19
C ARG A 252 -2.50 11.20 9.72
N PHE A 253 -3.48 10.85 8.90
CA PHE A 253 -3.40 10.73 7.45
C PHE A 253 -4.15 11.90 6.81
N GLY A 254 -3.43 12.85 6.22
CA GLY A 254 -3.98 13.83 5.27
C GLY A 254 -4.00 13.24 3.87
N ILE A 255 -5.19 12.96 3.35
CA ILE A 255 -5.38 12.15 2.14
C ILE A 255 -5.92 13.02 1.00
N TYR A 256 -5.21 13.01 -0.13
CA TYR A 256 -5.46 13.82 -1.31
C TYR A 256 -5.64 12.90 -2.54
N PRO A 257 -6.89 12.53 -2.93
CA PRO A 257 -7.13 11.74 -4.14
C PRO A 257 -6.72 12.50 -5.41
N GLY A 258 -6.14 11.79 -6.39
CA GLY A 258 -5.78 12.41 -7.68
C GLY A 258 -4.97 11.54 -8.63
N ALA A 259 -4.11 12.20 -9.41
CA ALA A 259 -3.23 11.59 -10.40
C ALA A 259 -1.84 12.27 -10.36
N PRO A 260 -0.98 11.96 -9.37
CA PRO A 260 -1.14 10.90 -8.37
C PRO A 260 -1.92 11.33 -7.12
N SER A 261 -2.56 10.36 -6.47
CA SER A 261 -3.02 10.40 -5.08
C SER A 261 -1.82 10.49 -4.13
N ARG A 262 -2.01 11.25 -3.05
CA ARG A 262 -1.00 11.55 -2.04
C ARG A 262 -1.58 11.32 -0.65
N VAL A 263 -0.78 10.78 0.25
CA VAL A 263 -1.10 10.68 1.68
C VAL A 263 0.06 11.27 2.49
N GLU A 264 -0.22 12.32 3.25
CA GLU A 264 0.72 12.89 4.21
C GLU A 264 0.42 12.28 5.58
N VAL A 265 1.44 11.76 6.25
CA VAL A 265 1.31 10.94 7.46
C VAL A 265 2.15 11.55 8.57
N ASP A 266 1.48 11.99 9.64
CA ASP A 266 2.12 12.42 10.88
C ASP A 266 2.05 11.27 11.90
N VAL A 267 3.18 10.90 12.51
CA VAL A 267 3.26 9.77 13.45
C VAL A 267 3.93 10.16 14.76
N THR A 268 3.33 9.75 15.87
CA THR A 268 3.98 9.70 17.19
C THR A 268 3.88 8.29 17.77
N LEU A 269 5.03 7.65 18.02
CA LEU A 269 5.16 6.32 18.62
C LEU A 269 5.55 6.41 20.10
N PHE A 270 5.04 5.49 20.91
CA PHE A 270 5.35 5.36 22.34
C PHE A 270 5.75 3.89 22.64
N PRO A 271 7.06 3.57 22.69
CA PRO A 271 7.52 2.21 22.90
C PRO A 271 7.31 1.72 24.34
N ARG A 272 6.69 0.55 24.48
CA ARG A 272 6.44 -0.18 25.75
C ARG A 272 7.70 -0.90 26.26
N LYS A 273 8.63 -1.20 25.36
CA LYS A 273 9.96 -1.81 25.58
C LYS A 273 10.92 -1.27 24.52
N ASP A 274 12.21 -1.57 24.66
CA ASP A 274 13.18 -1.35 23.59
C ASP A 274 12.85 -2.22 22.37
N ILE A 275 12.95 -1.63 21.18
CA ILE A 275 12.67 -2.27 19.89
C ILE A 275 13.91 -2.08 19.02
N GLN A 276 14.62 -3.17 18.75
CA GLN A 276 15.87 -3.12 17.98
C GLN A 276 15.61 -2.99 16.48
N HIS A 277 14.64 -3.74 15.94
CA HIS A 277 14.30 -3.75 14.52
C HIS A 277 12.92 -3.16 14.29
N VAL A 278 12.89 -1.94 13.76
CA VAL A 278 11.66 -1.16 13.53
C VAL A 278 11.70 -0.52 12.15
N GLY A 279 10.68 -0.78 11.35
CA GLY A 279 10.53 -0.24 10.01
C GLY A 279 9.53 0.92 9.97
N LEU A 280 10.03 2.12 9.67
CA LEU A 280 9.24 3.33 9.42
C LEU A 280 8.80 3.39 7.95
N ALA A 281 7.56 3.86 7.74
CA ALA A 281 6.87 3.91 6.44
C ALA A 281 7.03 2.63 5.58
N PRO A 282 6.73 1.43 6.13
CA PRO A 282 6.96 0.17 5.45
C PRO A 282 6.06 -0.02 4.22
N LEU A 283 6.69 -0.42 3.13
CA LEU A 283 6.07 -0.90 1.90
C LEU A 283 6.11 -2.42 1.85
N THR A 284 5.10 -3.04 1.24
CA THR A 284 4.99 -4.49 1.08
C THR A 284 4.42 -4.78 -0.30
N SER A 285 5.11 -5.61 -1.07
CA SER A 285 4.78 -5.89 -2.48
C SER A 285 5.02 -7.36 -2.79
N MET A 286 4.73 -7.75 -4.03
CA MET A 286 4.93 -9.09 -4.54
C MET A 286 5.78 -9.02 -5.81
N PHE A 287 6.77 -9.90 -5.92
CA PHE A 287 7.52 -10.16 -7.13
C PHE A 287 7.70 -11.67 -7.25
N LEU A 288 7.16 -12.28 -8.31
CA LEU A 288 7.26 -13.72 -8.56
C LEU A 288 8.33 -14.01 -9.62
N PHE A 289 8.30 -13.30 -10.75
CA PHE A 289 9.33 -13.32 -11.79
C PHE A 289 9.21 -12.10 -12.72
N GLY A 290 10.32 -11.74 -13.37
CA GLY A 290 10.43 -10.72 -14.43
C GLY A 290 11.88 -10.26 -14.65
N GLY A 291 12.17 -9.68 -15.83
CA GLY A 291 13.45 -9.02 -16.16
C GLY A 291 14.74 -9.86 -16.00
N LEU A 292 15.32 -9.85 -14.79
CA LEU A 292 16.56 -10.56 -14.42
C LEU A 292 16.29 -11.95 -13.84
N ASP A 293 15.08 -12.19 -13.37
CA ASP A 293 14.69 -13.34 -12.57
C ASP A 293 13.49 -14.00 -13.25
N ASN A 294 13.77 -14.91 -14.18
CA ASN A 294 12.76 -15.51 -15.06
C ASN A 294 11.98 -16.59 -14.31
N SER A 295 10.78 -16.93 -14.78
CA SER A 295 10.00 -18.03 -14.18
C SER A 295 10.75 -19.38 -14.25
N ASP A 296 10.89 -20.05 -13.10
CA ASP A 296 11.40 -21.43 -12.98
C ASP A 296 10.57 -22.47 -13.75
N LYS A 297 9.35 -22.11 -14.15
CA LYS A 297 8.35 -23.00 -14.74
C LYS A 297 7.74 -22.35 -15.99
N PRO A 298 7.23 -23.13 -16.95
CA PRO A 298 6.46 -22.57 -18.06
C PRO A 298 5.25 -21.77 -17.57
N ASP A 299 5.29 -20.46 -17.77
CA ASP A 299 4.17 -19.53 -17.66
C ASP A 299 4.07 -18.80 -19.02
N TYR A 300 2.86 -18.43 -19.43
CA TYR A 300 2.62 -17.70 -20.69
C TYR A 300 2.79 -16.18 -20.50
N ARG A 301 2.78 -15.72 -19.25
CA ARG A 301 3.00 -14.33 -18.84
C ARG A 301 4.51 -14.03 -18.85
N PRO A 302 4.99 -12.93 -19.45
CA PRO A 302 6.41 -12.60 -19.42
C PRO A 302 6.90 -12.20 -18.02
N GLU A 303 6.06 -11.50 -17.25
CA GLU A 303 6.37 -11.03 -15.90
C GLU A 303 5.14 -11.10 -14.98
N VAL A 304 5.36 -11.30 -13.68
CA VAL A 304 4.31 -11.37 -12.63
C VAL A 304 4.83 -10.70 -11.36
N HIS A 305 4.46 -9.43 -11.15
CA HIS A 305 4.84 -8.63 -9.99
C HIS A 305 3.95 -7.39 -9.78
N ASN A 306 4.01 -6.83 -8.58
CA ASN A 306 3.40 -5.55 -8.16
C ASN A 306 4.42 -4.40 -8.16
N SER A 307 5.70 -4.69 -8.42
CA SER A 307 6.85 -3.80 -8.39
C SER A 307 8.04 -4.50 -9.04
N ASP A 308 8.84 -3.80 -9.85
CA ASP A 308 10.04 -4.34 -10.51
C ASP A 308 11.37 -3.87 -9.87
N GLY A 309 11.35 -2.85 -9.02
CA GLY A 309 12.55 -2.37 -8.35
C GLY A 309 12.31 -1.49 -7.13
N LEU A 310 13.28 -1.53 -6.21
CA LEU A 310 13.46 -0.52 -5.18
C LEU A 310 14.25 0.66 -5.76
N GLN A 311 13.68 1.86 -5.67
CA GLN A 311 14.38 3.11 -5.92
C GLN A 311 14.69 3.82 -4.60
N ILE A 312 15.85 4.48 -4.55
CA ILE A 312 16.34 5.20 -3.37
C ILE A 312 16.95 6.53 -3.82
N ASP A 313 16.49 7.66 -3.29
CA ASP A 313 17.13 8.95 -3.44
C ASP A 313 17.83 9.25 -2.10
N ARG A 314 19.16 9.05 -2.02
CA ARG A 314 19.92 9.13 -0.76
C ARG A 314 20.17 10.57 -0.29
N GLY A 315 20.46 10.73 0.99
CA GLY A 315 20.80 12.01 1.61
C GLY A 315 21.97 12.74 0.95
N ASN A 316 22.99 11.99 0.52
CA ASN A 316 24.14 12.54 -0.23
C ASN A 316 23.91 12.75 -1.74
N GLY A 317 22.66 12.60 -2.21
CA GLY A 317 22.27 12.88 -3.60
C GLY A 317 22.56 11.76 -4.61
N GLU A 318 23.19 10.65 -4.21
CA GLU A 318 23.22 9.45 -5.07
C GLU A 318 21.80 8.86 -5.17
N ARG A 319 21.38 8.55 -6.40
CA ARG A 319 20.13 7.82 -6.65
C ARG A 319 20.45 6.38 -6.97
N LEU A 320 19.75 5.44 -6.36
CA LEU A 320 19.96 4.00 -6.52
C LEU A 320 18.74 3.35 -7.17
N TRP A 321 18.99 2.29 -7.93
CA TRP A 321 17.98 1.38 -8.47
C TRP A 321 18.43 -0.06 -8.23
N ARG A 322 17.67 -0.79 -7.41
CA ARG A 322 17.84 -2.21 -7.14
C ARG A 322 16.64 -2.94 -7.74
N PRO A 323 16.78 -3.62 -8.90
CA PRO A 323 15.74 -4.54 -9.39
C PRO A 323 15.42 -5.57 -8.30
N LEU A 324 14.16 -5.98 -8.20
CA LEU A 324 13.72 -7.01 -7.25
C LEU A 324 13.99 -8.41 -7.81
N ASN A 325 14.19 -9.37 -6.91
CA ASN A 325 14.26 -10.81 -7.21
C ASN A 325 13.26 -11.57 -6.32
N ASN A 326 12.96 -12.82 -6.67
CA ASN A 326 12.29 -13.85 -5.89
C ASN A 326 13.29 -14.95 -5.51
N PRO A 327 14.24 -14.69 -4.59
CA PRO A 327 15.40 -15.53 -4.38
C PRO A 327 15.04 -16.89 -3.78
N ASN A 328 15.83 -17.94 -4.07
CA ASN A 328 15.65 -19.27 -3.47
C ASN A 328 15.85 -19.32 -1.94
N LYS A 329 16.47 -18.29 -1.36
CA LYS A 329 16.75 -18.15 0.09
C LYS A 329 16.48 -16.71 0.51
N LEU A 330 15.88 -16.52 1.68
CA LEU A 330 15.63 -15.22 2.31
C LEU A 330 16.84 -14.28 2.16
N GLN A 331 16.64 -13.16 1.47
CA GLN A 331 17.63 -12.10 1.36
C GLN A 331 17.21 -10.90 2.19
N VAL A 332 18.19 -10.34 2.90
CA VAL A 332 18.10 -9.00 3.48
C VAL A 332 19.21 -8.16 2.86
N SER A 333 18.87 -6.93 2.50
CA SER A 333 19.80 -5.92 1.99
C SER A 333 19.59 -4.62 2.76
N ALA A 334 20.67 -3.97 3.16
CA ALA A 334 20.62 -2.73 3.93
C ALA A 334 21.44 -1.64 3.24
N PHE A 335 20.81 -0.49 3.03
CA PHE A 335 21.41 0.69 2.42
C PHE A 335 21.54 1.76 3.50
N ALA A 336 22.69 1.79 4.18
CA ALA A 336 22.99 2.79 5.21
C ALA A 336 23.00 4.21 4.61
N ASP A 337 22.38 5.16 5.31
CA ASP A 337 22.28 6.55 4.88
C ASP A 337 22.09 7.49 6.10
N GLU A 338 22.16 8.79 5.84
CA GLU A 338 21.82 9.87 6.76
C GLU A 338 20.98 10.88 5.98
N ASP A 339 19.87 11.36 6.55
CA ASP A 339 18.93 12.28 5.92
C ASP A 339 18.37 11.80 4.56
N ILE A 340 17.96 10.52 4.45
CA ILE A 340 17.38 9.93 3.23
C ILE A 340 16.30 10.85 2.59
N LYS A 341 16.37 11.09 1.27
CA LYS A 341 15.46 12.02 0.58
C LYS A 341 14.21 11.35 0.03
N GLY A 342 14.27 10.04 -0.20
CA GLY A 342 13.08 9.23 -0.45
C GLY A 342 13.42 7.82 -0.90
N PHE A 343 12.41 6.95 -0.89
CA PHE A 343 12.53 5.58 -1.38
C PHE A 343 11.17 5.04 -1.83
N GLY A 344 11.17 3.99 -2.64
CA GLY A 344 9.91 3.41 -3.10
C GLY A 344 10.04 2.08 -3.80
N LEU A 345 9.01 1.26 -3.65
CA LEU A 345 8.79 0.09 -4.50
C LEU A 345 8.07 0.59 -5.76
N ILE A 346 8.81 0.57 -6.87
CA ILE A 346 8.40 1.11 -8.16
C ILE A 346 8.08 -0.03 -9.12
N GLN A 347 7.18 0.25 -10.05
CA GLN A 347 6.85 -0.58 -11.18
C GLN A 347 6.97 0.31 -12.42
N ARG A 348 8.06 0.15 -13.17
CA ARG A 348 8.38 0.86 -14.41
C ARG A 348 7.79 0.17 -15.64
N HIS A 349 7.56 -1.14 -15.58
CA HIS A 349 6.87 -1.92 -16.61
C HIS A 349 5.36 -1.71 -16.51
N ARG A 350 4.75 -1.29 -17.63
CA ARG A 350 3.45 -0.58 -17.68
C ARG A 350 2.63 -0.86 -18.92
N LYS A 351 3.13 -1.71 -19.81
CA LYS A 351 2.39 -2.13 -21.01
C LYS A 351 1.62 -3.41 -20.68
N PHE A 352 0.52 -3.66 -21.37
CA PHE A 352 -0.17 -4.94 -21.22
C PHE A 352 0.74 -6.10 -21.66
N GLU A 353 1.57 -5.85 -22.69
CA GLU A 353 2.50 -6.82 -23.27
C GLU A 353 3.60 -7.28 -22.30
N ASP A 354 3.89 -6.51 -21.25
CA ASP A 354 4.86 -6.88 -20.21
C ASP A 354 4.31 -8.03 -19.32
N TYR A 355 2.99 -8.22 -19.24
CA TYR A 355 2.33 -9.15 -18.29
C TYR A 355 1.35 -10.14 -18.92
N GLN A 356 0.66 -9.78 -20.02
CA GLN A 356 -0.34 -10.60 -20.73
C GLN A 356 -1.52 -11.13 -19.86
N ASP A 357 -1.76 -10.54 -18.68
CA ASP A 357 -2.78 -11.01 -17.73
C ASP A 357 -4.02 -10.09 -17.72
N LEU A 358 -5.10 -10.55 -18.37
CA LEU A 358 -6.37 -9.84 -18.49
C LEU A 358 -7.17 -9.75 -17.19
N SER A 359 -6.85 -10.57 -16.17
CA SER A 359 -7.57 -10.58 -14.89
C SER A 359 -6.84 -9.75 -13.85
N ALA A 360 -5.55 -10.03 -13.65
CA ALA A 360 -4.74 -9.40 -12.61
C ALA A 360 -4.32 -7.96 -12.96
N ASN A 361 -4.25 -7.61 -14.25
CA ASN A 361 -3.94 -6.28 -14.76
C ASN A 361 -2.75 -5.60 -14.07
N TYR A 362 -1.65 -6.35 -13.90
CA TYR A 362 -0.44 -5.94 -13.20
C TYR A 362 0.09 -4.58 -13.67
N GLN A 363 0.00 -4.26 -14.97
CA GLN A 363 0.41 -2.99 -15.55
C GLN A 363 -0.23 -1.73 -14.92
N LEU A 364 -1.41 -1.87 -14.30
CA LEU A 364 -2.17 -0.78 -13.66
C LEU A 364 -1.86 -0.60 -12.16
N ARG A 365 -1.02 -1.45 -11.56
CA ARG A 365 -0.79 -1.47 -10.10
C ARG A 365 0.13 -0.33 -9.64
N PRO A 366 -0.13 0.35 -8.50
CA PRO A 366 0.62 1.53 -8.09
C PRO A 366 2.09 1.22 -7.81
N SER A 367 2.97 2.15 -8.17
CA SER A 367 4.22 2.38 -7.46
C SER A 367 3.95 3.20 -6.20
N ALA A 368 4.71 2.98 -5.13
CA ALA A 368 4.65 3.81 -3.92
C ALA A 368 5.99 4.49 -3.67
N TRP A 369 5.97 5.80 -3.54
CA TRP A 369 7.12 6.63 -3.18
C TRP A 369 6.91 7.28 -1.82
N ILE A 370 7.88 7.09 -0.92
CA ILE A 370 7.97 7.70 0.41
C ILE A 370 8.97 8.85 0.34
N GLU A 371 8.53 10.05 0.73
CA GLU A 371 9.32 11.27 0.89
C GLU A 371 9.23 11.70 2.37
N PRO A 372 10.32 11.63 3.17
CA PRO A 372 10.33 12.17 4.52
C PRO A 372 9.98 13.66 4.54
N LEU A 373 9.11 14.07 5.48
CA LEU A 373 8.70 15.47 5.67
C LEU A 373 9.44 16.16 6.81
N ASN A 374 10.23 15.40 7.57
CA ASN A 374 11.12 15.85 8.63
C ASN A 374 12.44 15.07 8.58
N ASP A 375 13.39 15.48 9.40
CA ASP A 375 14.63 14.73 9.59
C ASP A 375 14.38 13.35 10.24
N TRP A 376 14.92 12.30 9.63
CA TRP A 376 14.87 10.90 10.09
C TRP A 376 16.22 10.41 10.64
N GLY A 377 17.25 11.26 10.58
CA GLY A 377 18.60 11.03 11.09
C GLY A 377 19.33 9.90 10.37
N LYS A 378 20.20 9.22 11.14
CA LYS A 378 20.98 8.07 10.69
C LYS A 378 20.16 6.79 10.75
N GLY A 379 20.39 5.91 9.78
CA GLY A 379 19.73 4.62 9.73
C GLY A 379 20.12 3.85 8.48
N GLN A 380 19.23 2.94 8.09
CA GLN A 380 19.37 2.18 6.86
C GLN A 380 18.00 1.90 6.25
N LEU A 381 17.91 2.03 4.94
CA LEU A 381 16.78 1.47 4.20
C LEU A 381 17.01 -0.04 4.08
N VAL A 382 16.09 -0.82 4.62
CA VAL A 382 16.11 -2.29 4.56
C VAL A 382 15.21 -2.74 3.42
N LEU A 383 15.70 -3.70 2.62
CA LEU A 383 14.95 -4.48 1.64
C LEU A 383 15.01 -5.95 2.05
N ILE A 384 13.85 -6.61 2.09
CA ILE A 384 13.70 -8.03 2.39
C ILE A 384 13.02 -8.68 1.18
N GLU A 385 13.65 -9.72 0.65
CA GLU A 385 13.18 -10.51 -0.49
C GLU A 385 13.01 -11.96 0.01
N ILE A 386 11.76 -12.41 0.11
CA ILE A 386 11.37 -13.70 0.69
C ILE A 386 11.11 -14.69 -0.47
N PRO A 387 11.56 -15.96 -0.38
CA PRO A 387 11.23 -16.97 -1.38
C PRO A 387 9.71 -17.19 -1.46
N SER A 388 9.12 -17.06 -2.64
CA SER A 388 7.70 -17.32 -2.88
C SER A 388 7.48 -18.24 -4.07
N SER A 389 6.50 -19.13 -3.94
CA SER A 389 6.03 -19.99 -5.02
C SER A 389 4.66 -19.59 -5.57
N ALA A 390 4.11 -18.44 -5.16
CA ALA A 390 2.77 -17.99 -5.55
C ALA A 390 2.60 -16.46 -5.49
N GLU A 391 1.95 -15.91 -6.52
CA GLU A 391 1.57 -14.48 -6.64
C GLU A 391 0.56 -13.99 -5.58
N THR A 392 -0.05 -14.92 -4.84
CA THR A 392 -0.96 -14.64 -3.72
C THR A 392 -0.25 -14.32 -2.41
N ASN A 393 1.08 -14.44 -2.34
CA ASN A 393 1.88 -14.07 -1.17
C ASN A 393 2.72 -12.83 -1.50
N ASP A 394 2.50 -11.71 -0.80
CA ASP A 394 3.46 -10.61 -0.82
C ASP A 394 4.78 -11.06 -0.19
N ASN A 395 5.88 -10.94 -0.93
CA ASN A 395 7.20 -11.47 -0.58
C ASN A 395 8.33 -10.42 -0.58
N ILE A 396 8.00 -9.16 -0.87
CA ILE A 396 8.91 -8.02 -0.87
C ILE A 396 8.52 -7.06 0.25
N VAL A 397 9.47 -6.65 1.08
CA VAL A 397 9.25 -5.63 2.13
C VAL A 397 10.38 -4.60 2.08
N ALA A 398 10.04 -3.31 2.15
CA ALA A 398 11.02 -2.23 2.22
C ALA A 398 10.63 -1.18 3.28
N TYR A 399 11.57 -0.76 4.12
CA TYR A 399 11.33 0.23 5.18
C TYR A 399 12.61 0.93 5.64
N TRP A 400 12.48 2.12 6.22
CA TRP A 400 13.60 2.77 6.92
C TRP A 400 13.73 2.27 8.36
N GLU A 401 14.92 1.82 8.74
CA GLU A 401 15.27 1.40 10.09
C GLU A 401 16.19 2.45 10.74
N PRO A 402 15.74 3.21 11.75
CA PRO A 402 16.55 4.23 12.41
C PRO A 402 17.68 3.60 13.24
N GLN A 403 18.85 4.24 13.24
CA GLN A 403 20.02 3.74 13.95
C GLN A 403 19.77 3.65 15.45
N GLY A 404 19.91 2.45 16.03
CA GLY A 404 19.70 2.19 17.45
C GLY A 404 18.26 1.81 17.83
N GLY A 405 17.34 1.79 16.87
CA GLY A 405 15.95 1.38 17.06
C GLY A 405 15.14 2.39 17.90
N LEU A 406 14.08 1.92 18.56
CA LEU A 406 13.27 2.72 19.47
C LEU A 406 13.53 2.32 20.93
N LYS A 407 13.51 3.30 21.84
CA LYS A 407 13.76 3.12 23.28
C LYS A 407 12.49 3.18 24.10
N LYS A 408 12.40 2.31 25.11
CA LYS A 408 11.28 2.28 26.06
C LYS A 408 11.05 3.68 26.67
N ASP A 409 9.78 4.04 26.82
CA ASP A 409 9.32 5.30 27.43
C ASP A 409 9.82 6.60 26.73
N GLN A 410 10.46 6.51 25.56
CA GLN A 410 10.90 7.65 24.75
C GLN A 410 9.97 7.83 23.53
N PRO A 411 9.15 8.91 23.48
CA PRO A 411 8.30 9.17 22.32
C PRO A 411 9.13 9.43 21.07
N TYR A 412 8.80 8.76 19.97
CA TYR A 412 9.48 8.94 18.67
C TYR A 412 8.51 9.57 17.66
N LYS A 413 8.90 10.67 17.04
CA LYS A 413 8.07 11.44 16.10
C LYS A 413 8.70 11.49 14.72
N TYR A 414 7.90 11.23 13.70
CA TYR A 414 8.32 11.37 12.30
C TYR A 414 7.09 11.63 11.42
N SER A 415 7.32 12.22 10.25
CA SER A 415 6.31 12.42 9.23
C SER A 415 6.85 12.15 7.83
N TYR A 416 5.96 11.74 6.93
CA TYR A 416 6.29 11.46 5.53
C TYR A 416 5.10 11.71 4.62
N ARG A 417 5.40 11.82 3.33
CA ARG A 417 4.45 11.80 2.24
C ARG A 417 4.61 10.51 1.47
N MET A 418 3.51 9.75 1.35
CA MET A 418 3.37 8.66 0.40
C MET A 418 2.69 9.17 -0.87
N THR A 419 3.22 8.79 -2.03
CA THR A 419 2.63 9.08 -3.35
C THR A 419 2.38 7.77 -4.08
N ALA A 420 1.15 7.53 -4.52
CA ALA A 420 0.77 6.38 -5.33
C ALA A 420 0.82 6.79 -6.82
N SER A 421 1.82 6.35 -7.57
CA SER A 421 2.08 6.85 -8.94
C SER A 421 2.38 5.73 -9.92
N ASN A 422 2.43 6.04 -11.23
CA ASN A 422 2.78 5.06 -12.26
C ASN A 422 4.32 4.90 -12.45
N ASP A 423 5.10 5.67 -11.70
CA ASP A 423 6.57 5.71 -11.65
C ASP A 423 6.98 6.42 -10.34
N SER A 424 8.26 6.68 -10.09
CA SER A 424 8.67 7.64 -9.06
C SER A 424 8.50 9.09 -9.55
N PRO A 425 8.08 10.05 -8.69
CA PRO A 425 7.90 11.44 -9.09
C PRO A 425 9.17 12.17 -9.58
N SER A 426 10.37 11.69 -9.22
CA SER A 426 11.62 12.44 -9.37
C SER A 426 12.35 12.27 -10.72
N ILE A 427 11.91 11.37 -11.61
CA ILE A 427 12.74 10.88 -12.74
C ILE A 427 12.16 10.84 -14.16
N ALA A 428 10.87 11.08 -14.41
CA ALA A 428 10.22 10.69 -15.67
C ALA A 428 10.92 11.20 -16.96
N SER A 429 11.52 12.41 -16.90
CA SER A 429 12.25 13.07 -18.00
C SER A 429 13.79 12.90 -17.96
N LYS A 430 14.33 12.18 -16.97
CA LYS A 430 15.77 11.97 -16.77
C LYS A 430 16.20 10.61 -17.30
N ALA A 431 17.51 10.40 -17.50
CA ALA A 431 18.05 9.09 -17.80
C ALA A 431 17.79 8.12 -16.63
N ARG A 432 17.24 6.95 -16.93
CA ARG A 432 16.78 5.96 -15.95
C ARG A 432 16.83 4.55 -16.52
N VAL A 433 17.04 3.55 -15.67
CA VAL A 433 16.95 2.14 -16.05
C VAL A 433 15.50 1.80 -16.40
N VAL A 434 15.27 1.22 -17.57
CA VAL A 434 13.93 0.80 -18.03
C VAL A 434 13.79 -0.69 -18.28
N ARG A 435 14.90 -1.44 -18.29
CA ARG A 435 14.91 -2.90 -18.33
C ARG A 435 16.25 -3.43 -17.81
N SER A 436 16.26 -4.63 -17.26
CA SER A 436 17.49 -5.37 -16.95
C SER A 436 17.29 -6.85 -17.29
N SER A 437 18.34 -7.54 -17.72
CA SER A 437 18.24 -8.94 -18.16
C SER A 437 19.59 -9.67 -18.03
N LYS A 438 19.54 -10.99 -17.81
CA LYS A 438 20.72 -11.87 -17.68
C LYS A 438 20.98 -12.68 -18.96
N GLY A 439 22.24 -12.99 -19.23
CA GLY A 439 22.68 -13.78 -20.37
C GLY A 439 24.06 -14.44 -20.14
N GLN A 440 24.55 -15.16 -21.14
CA GLN A 440 25.87 -15.80 -21.12
C GLN A 440 26.70 -15.29 -22.30
N VAL A 441 28.00 -15.08 -22.07
CA VAL A 441 28.97 -14.89 -23.16
C VAL A 441 29.42 -16.25 -23.70
N LEU A 442 29.85 -16.29 -24.97
CA LEU A 442 30.28 -17.53 -25.63
C LEU A 442 31.55 -18.13 -25.01
N SER A 443 32.41 -17.29 -24.44
CA SER A 443 33.47 -17.70 -23.52
C SER A 443 32.95 -17.75 -22.09
N LYS A 444 33.49 -18.64 -21.25
CA LYS A 444 33.10 -18.82 -19.83
C LYS A 444 32.97 -17.46 -19.12
N GLY A 445 31.74 -17.08 -18.80
CA GLY A 445 31.42 -15.78 -18.21
C GLY A 445 29.92 -15.52 -18.22
N LYS A 446 29.51 -14.51 -17.47
CA LYS A 446 28.13 -14.06 -17.33
C LYS A 446 27.99 -12.68 -17.95
N GLU A 447 26.86 -12.38 -18.56
CA GLU A 447 26.59 -11.05 -19.10
C GLU A 447 25.28 -10.50 -18.50
N LEU A 448 25.34 -9.24 -18.08
CA LEU A 448 24.18 -8.44 -17.70
C LEU A 448 23.94 -7.39 -18.77
N LEU A 449 22.67 -7.20 -19.09
CA LEU A 449 22.17 -6.19 -20.02
C LEU A 449 21.29 -5.23 -19.22
N VAL A 450 21.62 -3.94 -19.26
CA VAL A 450 20.86 -2.88 -18.58
C VAL A 450 20.51 -1.79 -19.60
N ASP A 451 19.21 -1.59 -19.81
CA ASP A 451 18.69 -0.59 -20.74
C ASP A 451 18.36 0.70 -19.98
N PHE A 452 18.83 1.83 -20.49
CA PHE A 452 18.59 3.17 -19.95
C PHE A 452 17.84 4.03 -20.98
N SER A 453 16.65 4.53 -20.65
CA SER A 453 15.94 5.49 -21.51
C SER A 453 16.48 6.91 -21.32
N ASN A 454 16.01 7.84 -22.18
CA ASN A 454 16.34 9.27 -22.15
C ASN A 454 17.85 9.55 -22.27
N ILE A 455 18.56 8.75 -23.09
CA ILE A 455 19.96 8.96 -23.47
C ILE A 455 20.01 9.14 -24.98
N LYS A 456 20.54 10.29 -25.43
CA LYS A 456 20.58 10.64 -26.86
C LYS A 456 21.71 9.85 -27.56
N PRO A 457 21.48 9.28 -28.77
CA PRO A 457 22.51 8.53 -29.49
C PRO A 457 23.83 9.28 -29.69
N GLN A 458 23.79 10.59 -29.96
CA GLN A 458 24.97 11.45 -30.14
C GLN A 458 25.74 11.79 -28.84
N ASP A 459 25.26 11.32 -27.69
CA ASP A 459 25.95 11.47 -26.40
C ASP A 459 26.65 10.18 -25.95
N ILE A 460 26.48 9.04 -26.65
CA ILE A 460 27.03 7.74 -26.25
C ILE A 460 28.56 7.79 -26.08
N ASP A 461 29.28 8.38 -27.02
CA ASP A 461 30.75 8.48 -26.98
C ASP A 461 31.28 9.40 -25.86
N LYS A 462 30.38 10.11 -25.15
CA LYS A 462 30.69 10.98 -24.00
C LYS A 462 30.30 10.35 -22.67
N ILE A 463 29.82 9.10 -22.68
CA ILE A 463 29.35 8.40 -21.48
C ILE A 463 30.40 7.37 -21.04
N SER A 464 30.95 7.57 -19.85
CA SER A 464 31.81 6.57 -19.20
C SER A 464 30.97 5.59 -18.38
N ILE A 465 31.35 4.32 -18.43
CA ILE A 465 30.75 3.24 -17.63
C ILE A 465 31.60 3.02 -16.38
N ASP A 466 31.03 3.21 -15.20
CA ASP A 466 31.64 2.89 -13.90
C ASP A 466 30.95 1.62 -13.37
N ALA A 467 31.57 0.47 -13.59
CA ALA A 467 31.06 -0.84 -13.19
C ALA A 467 32.03 -1.55 -12.25
N SER A 468 31.50 -2.17 -11.19
CA SER A 468 32.29 -2.90 -10.21
C SER A 468 31.53 -4.11 -9.65
N ILE A 469 32.29 -5.09 -9.16
CA ILE A 469 31.79 -6.28 -8.47
C ILE A 469 32.63 -6.48 -7.21
N ASN A 470 32.01 -6.83 -6.07
CA ASN A 470 32.74 -6.97 -4.81
C ASN A 470 33.54 -8.29 -4.68
N LYS A 471 33.21 -9.31 -5.48
CA LYS A 471 33.85 -10.63 -5.53
C LYS A 471 33.81 -11.17 -6.94
N GLY A 472 34.96 -11.58 -7.47
CA GLY A 472 35.13 -11.88 -8.89
C GLY A 472 35.66 -10.68 -9.69
N LYS A 473 35.47 -10.70 -11.01
CA LYS A 473 36.03 -9.69 -11.94
C LYS A 473 35.01 -9.20 -12.95
N ILE A 474 35.04 -7.90 -13.25
CA ILE A 474 34.45 -7.36 -14.48
C ILE A 474 35.41 -7.70 -15.63
N LEU A 475 34.91 -8.36 -16.67
CA LEU A 475 35.67 -8.77 -17.85
C LEU A 475 35.66 -7.69 -18.92
N SER A 476 34.49 -7.10 -19.16
CA SER A 476 34.31 -6.02 -20.13
C SER A 476 33.01 -5.25 -19.88
N THR A 477 32.99 -3.99 -20.32
CA THR A 477 31.80 -3.15 -20.35
C THR A 477 31.68 -2.48 -21.71
N ARG A 478 30.47 -2.39 -22.26
CA ARG A 478 30.20 -1.63 -23.48
C ARG A 478 28.83 -0.98 -23.43
N ILE A 479 28.71 0.18 -24.05
CA ILE A 479 27.45 0.93 -24.22
C ILE A 479 27.19 1.09 -25.72
N VAL A 480 25.92 0.94 -26.12
CA VAL A 480 25.47 1.16 -27.50
C VAL A 480 24.18 1.98 -27.48
N ALA A 481 23.93 2.77 -28.54
CA ALA A 481 22.64 3.43 -28.72
C ALA A 481 21.51 2.40 -28.86
N HIS A 482 20.36 2.68 -28.27
CA HIS A 482 19.13 1.89 -28.43
C HIS A 482 18.00 2.86 -28.86
N PRO A 483 17.79 3.05 -30.17
CA PRO A 483 16.90 4.09 -30.69
C PRO A 483 15.43 3.85 -30.32
N ASP A 484 14.99 2.59 -30.26
CA ASP A 484 13.58 2.21 -30.02
C ASP A 484 13.06 2.61 -28.63
N ILE A 485 13.96 2.84 -27.66
CA ILE A 485 13.66 3.32 -26.31
C ILE A 485 14.15 4.76 -26.05
N ASN A 486 14.62 5.46 -27.11
CA ASN A 486 15.28 6.76 -27.02
C ASN A 486 16.40 6.76 -25.95
N GLY A 487 17.31 5.78 -26.05
CA GLY A 487 18.18 5.43 -24.94
C GLY A 487 19.47 4.74 -25.33
N ALA A 488 20.04 4.03 -24.36
CA ALA A 488 21.27 3.26 -24.49
C ALA A 488 21.14 1.89 -23.82
N ARG A 489 21.83 0.90 -24.37
CA ARG A 489 21.98 -0.43 -23.79
C ARG A 489 23.41 -0.60 -23.29
N VAL A 490 23.56 -0.94 -22.02
CA VAL A 490 24.84 -1.27 -21.38
C VAL A 490 24.94 -2.77 -21.24
N PHE A 491 26.09 -3.33 -21.61
CA PHE A 491 26.46 -4.71 -21.32
C PHE A 491 27.61 -4.72 -20.32
N VAL A 492 27.50 -5.58 -19.31
CA VAL A 492 28.52 -5.81 -18.28
C VAL A 492 28.80 -7.31 -18.25
N SER A 493 29.94 -7.72 -18.79
CA SER A 493 30.38 -9.12 -18.76
C SER A 493 31.26 -9.32 -17.52
N PHE A 494 31.01 -10.37 -16.73
CA PHE A 494 31.68 -10.62 -15.46
C PHE A 494 31.91 -12.11 -15.18
N GLU A 495 32.87 -12.42 -14.30
CA GLU A 495 33.12 -13.75 -13.77
C GLU A 495 33.11 -13.70 -12.24
N PRO A 496 32.23 -14.44 -11.54
CA PRO A 496 32.13 -14.44 -10.07
C PRO A 496 33.23 -15.28 -9.38
N GLU A 497 34.20 -15.81 -10.12
CA GLU A 497 35.20 -16.77 -9.64
C GLU A 497 34.54 -17.95 -8.89
N SER A 498 34.95 -18.24 -7.66
CA SER A 498 34.41 -19.32 -6.83
C SER A 498 33.41 -18.84 -5.77
N THR A 499 32.83 -17.65 -5.90
CA THR A 499 31.79 -17.17 -4.96
C THR A 499 30.40 -17.60 -5.40
N ASN A 500 29.51 -17.81 -4.42
CA ASN A 500 28.09 -18.07 -4.67
C ASN A 500 27.24 -16.80 -4.63
N VAL A 501 27.74 -15.70 -4.05
CA VAL A 501 27.05 -14.40 -3.98
C VAL A 501 28.05 -13.27 -4.22
N ALA A 502 27.66 -12.32 -5.08
CA ALA A 502 28.40 -11.10 -5.37
C ALA A 502 27.44 -9.91 -5.55
N GLU A 503 27.89 -8.72 -5.16
CA GLU A 503 27.17 -7.47 -5.37
C GLU A 503 27.79 -6.73 -6.56
N LEU A 504 26.96 -6.37 -7.54
CA LEU A 504 27.34 -5.59 -8.71
C LEU A 504 26.79 -4.16 -8.61
N ARG A 505 27.61 -3.21 -9.04
CA ARG A 505 27.26 -1.78 -9.16
C ARG A 505 27.56 -1.29 -10.56
N LEU A 506 26.65 -0.53 -11.15
CA LEU A 506 26.79 0.12 -12.46
C LEU A 506 26.29 1.57 -12.40
N GLN A 507 27.16 2.53 -12.69
CA GLN A 507 26.83 3.96 -12.81
C GLN A 507 27.27 4.48 -14.19
N LEU A 508 26.35 5.10 -14.93
CA LEU A 508 26.70 5.90 -16.11
C LEU A 508 27.04 7.32 -15.69
N LYS A 509 28.16 7.87 -16.19
CA LYS A 509 28.53 9.28 -15.99
C LYS A 509 28.72 9.97 -17.34
N LYS A 510 28.44 11.27 -17.37
CA LYS A 510 28.71 12.18 -18.50
C LYS A 510 29.33 13.44 -17.91
N ASP A 511 30.46 13.89 -18.44
CA ASP A 511 31.21 15.03 -17.91
C ASP A 511 31.48 14.90 -16.39
N ASP A 512 31.93 13.70 -15.98
CA ASP A 512 32.12 13.20 -14.60
C ASP A 512 30.89 13.20 -13.67
N LYS A 513 29.72 13.63 -14.15
CA LYS A 513 28.47 13.69 -13.38
C LYS A 513 27.61 12.43 -13.57
N PRO A 514 26.99 11.88 -12.52
CA PRO A 514 26.01 10.79 -12.63
C PRO A 514 24.87 11.14 -13.59
N LEU A 515 24.73 10.36 -14.67
CA LEU A 515 23.73 10.57 -15.71
C LEU A 515 22.35 10.00 -15.29
N ALA A 516 22.37 8.79 -14.73
CA ALA A 516 21.21 8.06 -14.25
C ALA A 516 21.40 7.62 -12.79
N ALA A 517 20.41 6.93 -12.21
CA ALA A 517 20.60 6.23 -10.94
C ALA A 517 21.67 5.12 -11.08
N THR A 518 22.45 4.90 -10.03
CA THR A 518 23.31 3.72 -9.90
C THR A 518 22.44 2.47 -9.85
N TRP A 519 22.65 1.56 -10.78
CA TRP A 519 22.07 0.23 -10.79
C TRP A 519 22.85 -0.68 -9.84
N LEU A 520 22.13 -1.37 -8.94
CA LEU A 520 22.66 -2.29 -7.95
C LEU A 520 21.99 -3.66 -8.11
N TYR A 521 22.75 -4.75 -8.06
CA TYR A 521 22.21 -6.10 -8.19
C TYR A 521 23.02 -7.12 -7.40
N ARG A 522 22.32 -7.88 -6.57
CA ARG A 522 22.86 -9.08 -5.94
C ARG A 522 22.80 -10.23 -6.93
N TRP A 523 23.96 -10.65 -7.41
CA TRP A 523 24.11 -11.91 -8.13
C TRP A 523 24.21 -13.06 -7.12
N ASN A 524 23.46 -14.14 -7.38
CA ASN A 524 23.51 -15.41 -6.65
C ASN A 524 23.71 -16.57 -7.65
N SER A 525 24.54 -17.55 -7.32
CA SER A 525 24.74 -18.76 -8.11
C SER A 525 23.47 -19.58 -8.27
N ASP A 526 22.66 -19.63 -7.22
CA ASP A 526 21.49 -20.49 -7.12
C ASP A 526 20.33 -19.94 -7.98
N ASP A 527 20.22 -18.60 -8.08
CA ASP A 527 19.18 -17.90 -8.84
C ASP A 527 19.62 -17.53 -10.28
N TRP A 528 20.85 -17.92 -10.69
CA TRP A 528 21.39 -17.51 -11.99
C TRP A 528 20.96 -18.41 -13.16
N GLN A 529 20.68 -19.69 -12.92
CA GLN A 529 20.46 -20.67 -14.00
C GLN A 529 19.25 -20.34 -14.89
#